data_AF-A0A353PZN5-F1
#
_entry.id   AF-A0A353PZN5-F1
#
_cell.length_a   1.000
_cell.length_b   1.000
_cell.length_c   1.000
_cell.angle_alpha   90.00
_cell.angle_beta   90.00
_cell.angle_gamma   90.00
#
_symmetry.space_group_name_H-M   'P 1'
#
loop_
_entity.id
_entity.type
_entity.pdbx_description
1 polymer ?
#
loop_
_entity_poly.entity_id
_entity_poly.type
_entity_poly.pdbx_seq_one_letter_code
_entity_poly.pdbx_strand_id
1 'polypeptide(L)' 'FFLIPGYGAQGGGGLDAASYLKDGNGGVVNSSRGILLAYKKYEDGSRNFDEYARKEVLRMREDIENAAGICRG' A
#
# COMPACT_ATOMS: atom_id res chain seq x y z
N PHE A 1 6.81 10.11 -14.30
CA PHE A 1 5.80 9.66 -13.32
C PHE A 1 5.26 8.33 -13.78
N PHE A 2 5.46 7.27 -12.99
CA PHE A 2 4.96 5.92 -13.27
C PHE A 2 3.73 5.62 -12.41
N LEU A 3 2.67 5.09 -13.00
CA LEU A 3 1.55 4.53 -12.25
C LEU A 3 1.87 3.05 -12.00
N ILE A 4 1.88 2.63 -10.74
CA ILE A 4 2.15 1.24 -10.35
C ILE A 4 0.79 0.59 -10.02
N PRO A 5 0.22 -0.22 -10.93
CA PRO A 5 -1.07 -0.84 -10.71
C PRO A 5 -0.95 -2.10 -9.85
N GLY A 6 -1.80 -2.23 -8.83
CA GLY A 6 -2.11 -3.54 -8.25
C GLY A 6 -1.18 -3.99 -7.12
N TYR A 7 -0.91 -3.11 -6.15
CA TYR A 7 -0.30 -3.51 -4.88
C TYR A 7 -1.08 -4.66 -4.23
N GLY A 8 -0.41 -5.79 -3.99
CA GLY A 8 -0.96 -6.92 -3.22
C GLY A 8 -1.79 -7.97 -3.99
N ALA A 9 -1.94 -7.87 -5.31
CA ALA A 9 -2.72 -8.86 -6.08
C ALA A 9 -1.91 -10.08 -6.58
N GLN A 10 -0.58 -10.00 -6.68
CA GLN A 10 0.29 -11.05 -7.25
C GLN A 10 1.68 -11.12 -6.59
N GLY A 11 1.77 -11.14 -5.25
CA GLY A 11 3.04 -11.43 -4.54
C GLY A 11 4.17 -10.39 -4.67
N GLY A 12 4.05 -9.39 -5.55
CA GLY A 12 5.02 -8.32 -5.80
C GLY A 12 4.63 -6.97 -5.18
N GLY A 13 4.35 -6.95 -3.87
CA GLY A 13 3.76 -5.79 -3.19
C GLY A 13 4.68 -4.58 -3.09
N GLY A 14 5.66 -4.64 -2.17
CA GLY A 14 6.54 -3.51 -1.85
C GLY A 14 7.80 -3.41 -2.70
N LEU A 15 8.46 -4.54 -2.99
CA LEU A 15 9.76 -4.58 -3.70
C LEU A 15 9.66 -4.14 -5.17
N ASP A 16 8.63 -4.57 -5.89
CA ASP A 16 8.40 -4.12 -7.26
C ASP A 16 8.02 -2.64 -7.28
N ALA A 17 7.14 -2.20 -6.37
CA ALA A 17 6.77 -0.80 -6.27
C ALA A 17 7.97 0.11 -5.95
N ALA A 18 8.81 -0.31 -4.99
CA ALA A 18 10.05 0.37 -4.62
C ALA A 18 11.05 0.43 -5.77
N SER A 19 11.16 -0.62 -6.60
CA SER A 19 12.07 -0.63 -7.75
C SER A 19 11.71 0.44 -8.81
N TYR A 20 10.45 0.85 -8.88
CA TYR A 20 10.00 1.96 -9.73
C TYR A 20 10.01 3.33 -9.04
N LEU A 21 10.26 3.38 -7.73
CA LEU A 21 10.36 4.60 -6.93
C LEU A 21 11.83 4.94 -6.70
N LYS A 22 12.31 6.04 -7.29
CA LYS A 22 13.66 6.53 -7.03
C LYS A 22 13.62 7.44 -5.80
N ASP A 23 14.22 6.99 -4.69
CA ASP A 23 14.24 7.70 -3.41
C ASP A 23 12.82 8.07 -2.89
N GLY A 24 11.83 7.20 -3.12
CA GLY A 24 10.44 7.45 -2.72
C GLY A 24 9.68 8.46 -3.60
N ASN A 25 10.27 8.89 -4.72
CA ASN A 25 9.65 9.82 -5.67
C ASN A 25 9.61 9.22 -7.09
N GLY A 26 8.75 9.78 -7.95
CA GLY A 26 8.67 9.40 -9.37
C GLY A 26 7.58 8.39 -9.77
N GLY A 27 6.79 7.90 -8.81
CA GLY A 27 5.68 6.99 -9.08
C GLY A 27 4.49 7.15 -8.11
N VAL A 28 3.30 6.80 -8.59
CA VAL A 28 2.06 6.73 -7.80
C VAL A 28 1.63 5.27 -7.73
N VAL A 29 1.48 4.73 -6.52
CA VAL A 29 0.99 3.36 -6.32
C VAL A 29 -0.52 3.37 -6.20
N ASN A 30 -1.21 2.64 -7.07
CA ASN A 30 -2.67 2.49 -7.01
C ASN A 30 -3.07 1.17 -6.35
N SER A 31 -3.91 1.24 -5.32
CA SER A 31 -4.56 0.09 -4.69
C SER A 31 -6.03 0.37 -4.40
N SER A 32 -6.89 0.21 -5.41
CA SER A 32 -8.32 0.48 -5.24
C SER A 32 -9.02 -0.62 -4.41
N ARG A 33 -9.00 -1.87 -4.87
CA ARG A 33 -9.71 -2.98 -4.19
C ARG A 33 -9.06 -3.37 -2.86
N GLY A 34 -7.75 -3.22 -2.72
CA GLY A 34 -7.03 -3.54 -1.48
C GLY A 34 -7.47 -2.66 -0.31
N ILE A 35 -7.62 -1.35 -0.57
CA ILE A 35 -8.11 -0.39 0.42
C ILE A 35 -9.63 -0.54 0.62
N LEU A 36 -10.41 -0.62 -0.47
CA LEU A 36 -11.88 -0.70 -0.39
C LEU A 36 -12.38 -2.02 0.24
N LEU A 37 -11.62 -3.11 0.18
CA LEU A 37 -12.00 -4.39 0.77
C LEU A 37 -11.23 -4.71 2.05
N ALA A 38 -10.42 -3.77 2.53
CA ALA A 38 -9.64 -3.84 3.77
C ALA A 38 -10.46 -4.33 4.97
N TYR A 39 -11.63 -3.72 5.12
CA TYR A 39 -12.55 -3.98 6.22
C TYR A 39 -12.99 -5.45 6.29
N LYS A 40 -13.08 -6.16 5.16
CA LYS A 40 -13.50 -7.57 5.12
C LYS A 40 -12.52 -8.51 5.82
N LYS A 41 -11.31 -8.05 6.14
CA LYS A 41 -10.29 -8.81 6.90
C LYS A 41 -10.55 -8.81 8.40
N TYR A 42 -11.54 -8.05 8.88
CA TYR A 42 -11.83 -7.84 10.31
C TYR A 42 -13.30 -8.14 10.60
N GLU A 43 -13.59 -8.77 11.74
CA GLU A 43 -14.94 -9.21 12.12
C GLU A 43 -15.91 -8.02 12.31
N ASP A 44 -15.42 -6.90 12.82
CA ASP A 44 -16.14 -5.63 12.99
C ASP A 44 -15.95 -4.66 11.81
N GLY A 45 -15.34 -5.14 10.72
CA GLY A 45 -15.00 -4.35 9.54
C GLY A 45 -16.13 -3.54 8.95
N SER A 46 -17.33 -4.11 8.90
CA SER A 46 -18.50 -3.44 8.34
C SER A 46 -18.93 -2.19 9.12
N ARG A 47 -18.55 -2.08 10.40
CA ARG A 47 -18.79 -0.90 11.24
C ARG A 47 -17.65 0.12 11.18
N ASN A 48 -16.42 -0.35 10.98
CA ASN A 48 -15.19 0.45 11.04
C ASN A 48 -14.48 0.51 9.67
N PHE A 49 -15.24 0.68 8.60
CA PHE A 49 -14.74 0.66 7.22
C PHE A 49 -13.63 1.68 6.97
N ASP A 50 -13.85 2.91 7.43
CA ASP A 50 -12.94 4.05 7.32
C ASP A 50 -11.64 3.83 8.09
N GLU A 51 -11.73 3.25 9.29
CA GLU A 51 -10.56 2.90 10.09
C GLU A 51 -9.69 1.85 9.39
N TYR A 52 -10.31 0.78 8.87
CA TYR A 52 -9.56 -0.28 8.19
C TYR A 52 -9.03 0.15 6.83
N ALA A 53 -9.74 1.00 6.10
CA ALA A 53 -9.22 1.63 4.89
C ALA A 53 -7.97 2.46 5.21
N ARG A 54 -8.01 3.29 6.27
CA ARG A 54 -6.85 4.07 6.72
C ARG A 54 -5.70 3.18 7.15
N LYS A 55 -5.98 2.11 7.89
CA LYS A 55 -4.98 1.15 8.37
C LYS A 55 -4.25 0.46 7.23
N GLU A 56 -4.97 0.02 6.18
CA GLU A 56 -4.32 -0.58 5.01
C GLU A 56 -3.49 0.43 4.23
N VAL A 57 -3.92 1.70 4.11
CA VAL A 57 -3.10 2.75 3.49
C VAL A 57 -1.79 2.98 4.24
N LEU A 58 -1.83 3.05 5.57
CA LEU A 58 -0.63 3.22 6.40
C LEU A 58 0.31 2.03 6.26
N ARG A 59 -0.24 0.81 6.32
CA ARG A 59 0.52 -0.43 6.10
C ARG A 59 1.19 -0.45 4.73
N MET A 60 0.45 -0.09 3.68
CA MET A 60 1.00 -0.01 2.31
C MET A 60 2.15 1.00 2.23
N ARG A 61 2.00 2.17 2.87
CA ARG A 61 3.07 3.18 2.92
C ARG A 61 4.31 2.62 3.60
N GLU A 62 4.17 2.00 4.76
CA GLU A 62 5.28 1.41 5.50
C GLU A 62 5.97 0.30 4.72
N ASP A 63 5.22 -0.61 4.08
CA ASP A 63 5.82 -1.64 3.22
C ASP A 63 6.63 -1.03 2.06
N ILE A 64 6.13 0.03 1.42
CA ILE A 64 6.82 0.73 0.33
C ILE A 64 8.07 1.45 0.85
N GLU A 65 7.98 2.15 1.98
CA GLU A 65 9.11 2.85 2.61
C GLU A 65 10.21 1.86 3.03
N ASN A 66 9.83 0.74 3.65
CA ASN A 66 10.74 -0.34 4.02
C ASN A 66 11.39 -0.98 2.78
N ALA A 67 10.61 -1.29 1.75
CA ALA A 67 11.13 -1.88 0.51
C ALA A 67 12.03 -0.91 -0.27
N ALA A 68 11.76 0.39 -0.22
CA ALA A 68 12.60 1.43 -0.83
C ALA A 68 13.83 1.77 0.02
N GLY A 69 14.02 1.16 1.19
CA GLY A 69 15.15 1.44 2.08
C GLY A 69 15.13 2.85 2.68
N ILE A 70 13.96 3.49 2.73
CA ILE A 70 13.78 4.85 3.28
C ILE A 70 13.67 4.71 4.79
N CYS A 71 14.81 4.56 5.47
CA CYS A 71 14.87 4.60 6.93
C CYS A 71 14.67 6.05 7.39
N ARG A 72 13.48 6.39 7.91
CA ARG A 72 13.28 7.67 8.61
C ARG A 72 13.81 7.53 10.02
N GLY A 73 15.05 8.01 10.21
CA GLY A 73 15.64 8.26 11.53
C GLY A 73 14.90 9.35 12.30
#